data_AF-A0A7W6Q519-F1
#
_entry.id   AF-A0A7W6Q519-F1
#
_cell.length_a   1.000
_cell.length_b   1.000
_cell.length_c   1.000
_cell.angle_alpha   90.00
_cell.angle_beta   90.00
_cell.angle_gamma   90.00
#
_symmetry.space_group_name_H-M   'P 1'
#
loop_
_entity.id
_entity.type
_entity.pdbx_description
1 polymer ?
#
loop_
_entity_poly.entity_id
_entity_poly.type
_entity_poly.pdbx_seq_one_letter_code
_entity_poly.pdbx_strand_id
1 'polypeptide(L)'
;MRLTALAICATLLTACTQVQQAVDDTARAGAKGVVTETLATRFPQVPKQLITPFTDCIIDNSSALEIRDFARAAVVGVDDQTVTTVRTVLSRPETVQCLQTRALSSGII
;
A
#
# COMPACT_ATOMS: atom_id res chain seq x y z
N MET A 1 -31.77 -12.79 28.65
CA MET A 1 -31.05 -13.84 27.88
C MET A 1 -30.91 -13.53 26.39
N ARG A 2 -31.96 -13.16 25.65
CA ARG A 2 -31.83 -12.81 24.21
C ARG A 2 -31.07 -11.50 23.94
N LEU A 3 -31.30 -10.48 24.76
CA LEU A 3 -30.61 -9.18 24.66
C LEU A 3 -29.12 -9.27 25.03
N THR A 4 -28.77 -10.09 26.02
CA THR A 4 -27.38 -10.33 26.42
C THR A 4 -26.60 -11.12 25.36
N ALA A 5 -27.24 -12.08 24.68
CA ALA A 5 -26.62 -12.80 23.57
C ALA A 5 -26.38 -11.89 22.35
N LEU A 6 -27.31 -10.97 22.07
CA LEU A 6 -27.16 -10.00 20.98
C LEU A 6 -26.00 -9.01 21.25
N ALA A 7 -25.87 -8.55 22.51
CA ALA A 7 -24.80 -7.66 22.92
C ALA A 7 -23.40 -8.31 22.81
N ILE A 8 -23.27 -9.58 23.19
CA ILE A 8 -22.02 -10.34 23.07
C ILE A 8 -21.65 -10.58 21.58
N CYS A 9 -22.65 -10.83 20.73
CA CYS A 9 -22.39 -11.03 19.30
C CYS A 9 -21.92 -9.73 18.62
N ALA A 10 -22.45 -8.57 19.05
CA ALA A 10 -22.03 -7.27 18.54
C ALA A 10 -20.58 -6.91 18.92
N THR A 11 -20.13 -7.26 20.13
CA THR A 11 -18.75 -6.96 20.57
C THR A 11 -17.70 -7.85 19.92
N LEU A 12 -18.06 -9.08 19.53
CA LEU A 12 -17.17 -9.96 18.77
C LEU A 12 -16.94 -9.45 17.34
N LEU A 13 -17.97 -8.88 16.69
CA LEU A 13 -17.84 -8.30 15.36
C LEU A 13 -16.93 -7.06 15.33
N THR A 14 -17.02 -6.20 16.35
CA THR A 14 -16.14 -5.03 16.45
C THR A 14 -14.68 -5.45 16.65
N ALA A 15 -14.42 -6.46 17.49
CA ALA A 15 -13.06 -6.95 17.71
C ALA A 15 -12.39 -7.46 16.41
N CYS A 16 -13.13 -8.15 15.54
CA CYS A 16 -12.60 -8.61 14.26
C CYS A 16 -12.22 -7.46 13.31
N THR A 17 -12.99 -6.37 13.28
CA THR A 17 -12.70 -5.23 12.40
C THR A 17 -11.46 -4.47 12.87
N GLN A 18 -11.28 -4.28 14.17
CA GLN A 18 -10.10 -3.62 14.73
C GLN A 18 -8.81 -4.43 14.45
N VAL A 19 -8.86 -5.76 14.63
CA VAL A 19 -7.71 -6.62 14.32
C VAL A 19 -7.37 -6.59 12.84
N GLN A 20 -8.39 -6.65 11.96
CA GLN A 20 -8.16 -6.60 10.52
C GLN A 20 -7.53 -5.27 10.09
N GLN A 21 -8.00 -4.14 10.63
CA GLN A 21 -7.42 -2.82 10.36
C GLN A 21 -5.95 -2.74 10.78
N ALA A 22 -5.59 -3.26 11.95
CA ALA A 22 -4.21 -3.26 12.43
C ALA A 22 -3.28 -4.12 11.55
N VAL A 23 -3.78 -5.24 11.04
CA VAL A 23 -3.05 -6.10 10.09
C VAL A 23 -2.85 -5.38 8.76
N ASP A 24 -3.90 -4.72 8.25
CA ASP A 24 -3.84 -3.97 7.00
C ASP A 24 -2.83 -2.80 7.10
N ASP A 25 -2.82 -2.06 8.20
CA ASP A 25 -1.86 -0.97 8.43
C ASP A 25 -0.42 -1.48 8.49
N THR A 26 -0.20 -2.61 9.16
CA THR A 26 1.12 -3.25 9.25
C THR A 26 1.59 -3.72 7.87
N ALA A 27 0.70 -4.37 7.10
CA ALA A 27 1.01 -4.82 5.75
C ALA A 27 1.34 -3.63 4.83
N ARG A 28 0.59 -2.53 4.94
CA ARG A 28 0.87 -1.29 4.20
C ARG A 28 2.22 -0.68 4.58
N ALA A 29 2.60 -0.68 5.85
CA ALA A 29 3.90 -0.19 6.29
C ALA A 29 5.06 -1.01 5.70
N GLY A 30 4.96 -2.34 5.75
CA GLY A 30 5.95 -3.23 5.13
C GLY A 30 6.03 -3.05 3.61
N ALA A 31 4.86 -2.94 2.96
CA ALA A 31 4.76 -2.69 1.53
C ALA A 31 5.39 -1.35 1.11
N LYS A 32 5.22 -0.27 1.89
CA LYS A 32 5.86 1.04 1.62
C LYS A 32 7.38 0.94 1.55
N GLY A 33 8.00 0.19 2.47
CA GLY A 33 9.45 -0.02 2.48
C GLY A 33 9.91 -0.70 1.18
N VAL A 34 9.25 -1.79 0.81
CA VAL A 34 9.55 -2.56 -0.40
C VAL A 34 9.34 -1.75 -1.67
N VAL A 35 8.23 -1.02 -1.80
CA VAL A 35 7.96 -0.20 -2.97
C VAL A 35 9.00 0.93 -3.09
N THR A 36 9.37 1.55 -1.97
CA THR A 36 10.42 2.58 -1.93
C THR A 36 11.77 2.02 -2.40
N GLU A 37 12.17 0.86 -1.88
CA GLU A 37 13.39 0.17 -2.30
C GLU A 37 13.33 -0.21 -3.78
N THR A 38 12.20 -0.74 -4.23
CA THR A 38 11.98 -1.13 -5.63
C THR A 38 12.12 0.08 -6.54
N LEU A 39 11.52 1.22 -6.20
CA LEU A 39 11.67 2.46 -6.96
C LEU A 39 13.13 2.93 -7.00
N ALA A 40 13.82 2.90 -5.86
CA ALA A 40 15.21 3.34 -5.77
C ALA A 40 16.21 2.44 -6.54
N THR A 41 15.94 1.13 -6.62
CA THR A 41 16.88 0.15 -7.18
C THR A 41 16.53 -0.33 -8.59
N ARG A 42 15.24 -0.33 -8.96
CA ARG A 42 14.72 -0.87 -10.23
C ARG A 42 14.14 0.20 -11.16
N PHE A 43 13.92 1.43 -10.66
CA PHE A 43 13.38 2.55 -11.44
C PHE A 43 14.28 3.79 -11.34
N PRO A 44 15.49 3.76 -11.91
CA PRO A 44 16.45 4.87 -11.81
C PRO A 44 15.96 6.18 -12.46
N GLN A 45 14.94 6.09 -13.31
CA GLN A 45 14.27 7.23 -13.92
C GLN A 45 13.39 8.03 -12.96
N VAL A 46 13.05 7.50 -11.78
CA VAL A 46 12.24 8.21 -10.78
C VAL A 46 13.14 9.15 -9.98
N PRO A 47 12.91 10.48 -10.02
CA PRO A 47 13.67 11.43 -9.22
C PRO A 47 13.56 11.11 -7.73
N LYS A 48 14.65 11.26 -6.98
CA LYS A 48 14.69 10.95 -5.53
C LYS A 48 13.62 11.71 -4.74
N GLN A 49 13.33 12.94 -5.14
CA GLN A 49 12.32 13.81 -4.52
C GLN A 49 10.90 13.27 -4.74
N LEU A 50 10.70 12.45 -5.78
CA LEU A 50 9.41 11.86 -6.13
C LEU A 50 9.25 10.41 -5.64
N ILE A 51 10.27 9.81 -5.04
CA ILE A 51 10.16 8.43 -4.54
C ILE A 51 9.03 8.32 -3.50
N THR A 52 9.00 9.20 -2.50
CA THR A 52 7.96 9.19 -1.47
C THR A 52 6.55 9.35 -2.03
N PRO A 53 6.23 10.38 -2.85
CA PRO A 53 4.89 10.50 -3.40
C PRO A 53 4.53 9.36 -4.36
N PHE A 54 5.51 8.77 -5.07
CA PHE A 54 5.26 7.57 -5.86
C PHE A 54 4.92 6.37 -5.00
N THR A 55 5.69 6.10 -3.95
CA THR A 55 5.41 5.03 -2.99
C THR A 55 4.00 5.19 -2.41
N ASP A 56 3.65 6.38 -1.94
CA ASP A 56 2.34 6.62 -1.33
C ASP A 56 1.21 6.39 -2.33
N CYS A 57 1.29 6.94 -3.54
CA CYS A 57 0.27 6.73 -4.56
C CYS A 57 0.16 5.27 -5.00
N ILE A 58 1.26 4.52 -5.10
CA ILE A 58 1.21 3.08 -5.41
C ILE A 58 0.48 2.34 -4.30
N ILE A 59 0.82 2.57 -3.03
CA ILE A 59 0.22 1.87 -1.89
C ILE A 59 -1.26 2.23 -1.73
N ASP A 60 -1.63 3.48 -1.97
CA ASP A 60 -3.02 3.95 -1.87
C ASP A 60 -3.91 3.36 -2.97
N ASN A 61 -3.35 3.10 -4.17
CA ASN A 61 -4.08 2.56 -5.33
C ASN A 61 -3.82 1.06 -5.57
N SER A 62 -3.26 0.36 -4.59
CA SER A 62 -3.05 -1.09 -4.63
C SER A 62 -4.19 -1.85 -3.97
N SER A 63 -4.51 -3.01 -4.53
CA SER A 63 -5.44 -3.97 -3.92
C SER A 63 -4.82 -4.67 -2.71
N ALA A 64 -5.65 -5.26 -1.84
CA ALA A 64 -5.17 -6.00 -0.67
C ALA A 64 -4.24 -7.18 -1.02
N LEU A 65 -4.45 -7.81 -2.20
CA LEU A 65 -3.57 -8.87 -2.69
C LEU A 65 -2.18 -8.32 -3.04
N GLU A 66 -2.13 -7.21 -3.77
CA GLU A 66 -0.88 -6.55 -4.16
C GLU A 66 -0.11 -6.03 -2.95
N ILE A 67 -0.80 -5.43 -1.97
CA ILE A 67 -0.21 -5.00 -0.70
C ILE A 67 0.42 -6.18 0.03
N ARG A 68 -0.26 -7.33 0.06
CA ARG A 68 0.28 -8.54 0.70
C ARG A 68 1.49 -9.09 -0.06
N ASP A 69 1.48 -9.03 -1.38
CA ASP A 69 2.62 -9.44 -2.20
C ASP A 69 3.83 -8.53 -1.97
N PHE A 70 3.63 -7.22 -1.88
CA PHE A 70 4.68 -6.28 -1.47
C PHE A 70 5.17 -6.55 -0.04
N ALA A 71 4.27 -6.77 0.92
CA ALA A 71 4.66 -7.08 2.29
C ALA A 71 5.45 -8.39 2.39
N ARG A 72 5.12 -9.40 1.58
CA ARG A 72 5.91 -10.65 1.47
C ARG A 72 7.33 -10.36 0.98
N ALA A 73 7.47 -9.54 -0.07
CA ALA A 73 8.76 -9.16 -0.63
C ALA A 73 9.67 -8.45 0.39
N ALA A 74 9.13 -7.91 1.49
CA ALA A 74 9.94 -7.36 2.59
C ALA A 74 10.77 -8.43 3.31
N VAL A 75 10.32 -9.69 3.26
CA VAL A 75 10.98 -10.83 3.92
C VAL A 75 11.81 -11.64 2.92
N VAL A 76 11.27 -11.88 1.73
CA VAL A 76 11.94 -12.73 0.72
C VAL A 76 12.83 -11.96 -0.25
N GLY A 77 12.72 -10.62 -0.28
CA GLY A 77 13.41 -9.74 -1.22
C GLY A 77 12.56 -9.35 -2.42
N VAL A 78 12.97 -8.27 -3.09
CA VAL A 78 12.35 -7.73 -4.31
C VAL A 78 12.76 -8.55 -5.54
N ASP A 79 11.76 -9.01 -6.30
CA ASP A 79 11.92 -9.77 -7.54
C ASP A 79 11.24 -9.11 -8.76
N ASP A 80 11.31 -9.75 -9.92
CA ASP A 80 10.71 -9.25 -11.16
C ASP A 80 9.18 -9.17 -11.10
N GLN A 81 8.55 -10.03 -10.28
CA GLN A 81 7.11 -9.97 -10.05
C GLN A 81 6.75 -8.70 -9.29
N THR A 82 7.51 -8.35 -8.25
CA THR A 82 7.34 -7.11 -7.48
C THR A 82 7.43 -5.88 -8.39
N VAL A 83 8.43 -5.85 -9.28
CA VAL A 83 8.59 -4.78 -10.27
C VAL A 83 7.40 -4.72 -11.22
N THR A 84 6.92 -5.87 -11.70
CA THR A 84 5.76 -5.96 -12.59
C THR A 84 4.48 -5.46 -11.92
N THR A 85 4.26 -5.81 -10.66
CA THR A 85 3.13 -5.31 -9.87
C THR A 85 3.21 -3.80 -9.69
N VAL A 86 4.38 -3.25 -9.35
CA VAL A 86 4.58 -1.79 -9.26
C VAL A 86 4.24 -1.10 -10.60
N ARG A 87 4.71 -1.64 -11.74
CA ARG A 87 4.36 -1.09 -13.07
C ARG A 87 2.87 -1.16 -13.35
N THR A 88 2.25 -2.28 -13.01
CA THR A 88 0.80 -2.46 -13.18
C THR A 88 0.04 -1.39 -12.41
N VAL A 89 0.36 -1.16 -11.14
CA VAL A 89 -0.30 -0.13 -10.31
C VAL A 89 -0.03 1.27 -10.85
N LEU A 90 1.21 1.57 -11.28
CA LEU A 90 1.56 2.86 -11.89
C LEU A 90 0.81 3.13 -13.20
N SER A 91 0.47 2.09 -13.96
CA SER A 91 -0.27 2.22 -15.22
C SER A 91 -1.75 2.55 -15.03
N ARG A 92 -2.26 2.49 -13.79
CA ARG A 92 -3.66 2.78 -13.48
C ARG A 92 -3.94 4.29 -13.52
N PRO A 93 -5.09 4.71 -14.07
CA PRO A 93 -5.43 6.13 -14.18
C PRO A 93 -5.53 6.83 -12.81
N GLU A 94 -6.04 6.15 -11.79
CA GLU A 94 -6.13 6.68 -10.41
C GLU A 94 -4.75 6.94 -9.79
N THR A 95 -3.76 6.07 -10.06
CA THR A 95 -2.39 6.26 -9.60
C THR A 95 -1.75 7.44 -10.30
N VAL A 96 -1.93 7.57 -11.63
CA VAL A 96 -1.45 8.72 -12.40
C VAL A 96 -2.05 10.03 -11.88
N GLN A 97 -3.35 10.04 -11.58
CA GLN A 97 -4.02 11.21 -11.02
C GLN A 97 -3.48 11.58 -9.62
N CYS A 98 -3.24 10.58 -8.77
CA CYS A 98 -2.62 10.77 -7.46
C CYS A 98 -1.23 11.40 -7.60
N LEU A 99 -0.41 10.88 -8.51
CA LEU A 99 0.94 11.38 -8.75
C LEU A 99 0.94 12.84 -9.20
N GLN A 100 0.06 13.20 -10.14
CA GLN A 100 -0.10 14.58 -10.57
C GLN A 100 -0.47 15.49 -9.40
N THR A 101 -1.43 15.09 -8.59
CA THR A 101 -1.87 15.85 -7.41
C THR A 101 -0.73 16.05 -6.41
N ARG A 102 0.02 14.97 -6.11
CA ARG A 102 1.16 15.02 -5.18
C ARG A 102 2.33 15.84 -5.73
N ALA A 103 2.60 15.75 -7.03
CA ALA A 103 3.66 16.52 -7.68
C ALA A 103 3.37 18.03 -7.64
N LEU A 104 2.11 18.41 -7.90
CA LEU A 104 1.63 19.79 -7.76
C LEU A 104 1.74 20.29 -6.31
N SER A 105 1.29 19.49 -5.33
CA SER A 105 1.36 19.89 -3.92
C SER A 105 2.79 19.98 -3.39
N SER A 106 3.73 19.26 -4.00
CA SER A 106 5.14 19.27 -3.63
C SER A 106 5.93 20.39 -4.31
N GLY A 107 5.30 21.16 -5.22
CA GLY A 107 5.94 22.25 -5.96
C GLY A 107 7.06 21.80 -6.91
N ILE A 108 7.01 20.54 -7.35
CA ILE A 108 8.05 19.93 -8.21
C ILE A 108 7.76 20.18 -9.70
N ILE A 109 6.48 20.44 -10.04
CA ILE A 109 6.01 20.86 -11.36
C ILE A 109 5.14 22.12 -11.25
#